data_AF-A0A399SNC9-F1
#
_entry.id   AF-A0A399SNC9-F1
#
_cell.length_a   1.000
_cell.length_b   1.000
_cell.length_c   1.000
_cell.angle_alpha   90.00
_cell.angle_beta   90.00
_cell.angle_gamma   90.00
#
_symmetry.space_group_name_H-M   'P 1'
#
loop_
_entity.id
_entity.type
_entity.pdbx_description
1 polymer ?
#
loop_
_entity_poly.entity_id
_entity_poly.type
_entity_poly.pdbx_seq_one_letter_code
_entity_poly.pdbx_strand_id
1 'polypeptide(L)'
;AFDAREPGTDAGAWDADPRWDALAAPDLAGLAALLVVSAHADDESIGAAGLMASAAARGVPVTLVIVTDGAASHPGSPTRTPGELVALRRDEARAALD
;
A
#
# COMPACT_ATOMS: atom_id res chain seq x y z
N ALA A 1 24.34 3.08 -3.06
CA ALA A 1 23.60 2.48 -1.94
C ALA A 1 22.32 3.28 -1.75
N PHE A 2 21.22 2.65 -1.36
CA PHE A 2 19.96 3.36 -1.08
C PHE A 2 20.02 3.96 0.33
N ASP A 3 19.62 5.23 0.48
CA ASP A 3 19.43 5.91 1.77
C ASP A 3 18.02 6.49 1.82
N ALA A 4 17.19 5.99 2.73
CA ALA A 4 15.80 6.43 2.88
C ALA A 4 15.64 7.89 3.37
N ARG A 5 16.74 8.56 3.71
CA ARG A 5 16.76 9.98 4.12
C ARG A 5 16.98 10.92 2.95
N GLU A 6 17.40 10.42 1.80
CA GLU A 6 17.53 11.24 0.60
C GLU A 6 16.13 11.64 0.10
N PRO A 7 15.99 12.83 -0.53
CA PRO A 7 14.74 13.24 -1.13
C PRO A 7 14.26 12.18 -2.13
N GLY A 8 13.00 11.81 -2.04
CA GLY A 8 12.38 10.95 -3.05
C GLY A 8 12.32 11.63 -4.42
N THR A 9 12.10 10.84 -5.45
CA THR A 9 11.77 11.34 -6.79
C THR A 9 10.49 12.18 -6.74
N ASP A 10 10.53 13.39 -7.31
CA ASP A 10 9.38 14.28 -7.40
C ASP A 10 8.20 13.61 -8.11
N ALA A 11 6.97 13.90 -7.67
CA ALA A 11 5.76 13.32 -8.26
C ALA A 11 5.65 13.63 -9.76
N GLY A 12 5.96 14.86 -10.18
CA GLY A 12 5.94 15.25 -11.59
C GLY A 12 7.02 14.56 -12.42
N ALA A 13 8.13 14.16 -11.80
CA ALA A 13 9.15 13.34 -12.47
C ALA A 13 8.66 11.90 -12.70
N TRP A 14 7.81 11.36 -11.82
CA TRP A 14 7.13 10.09 -12.07
C TRP A 14 6.13 10.22 -13.21
N ASP A 15 5.27 11.25 -13.20
CA ASP A 15 4.25 11.43 -14.25
C ASP A 15 4.86 11.61 -15.65
N ALA A 16 6.02 12.26 -15.73
CA ALA A 16 6.73 12.48 -16.98
C ALA A 16 7.61 11.30 -17.43
N ASP A 17 7.71 10.23 -16.65
CA ASP A 17 8.59 9.11 -16.96
C ASP A 17 8.01 8.24 -18.09
N PRO A 18 8.69 8.12 -19.26
CA PRO A 18 8.16 7.40 -20.41
C PRO A 18 8.04 5.89 -20.17
N ARG A 19 8.61 5.36 -19.08
CA ARG A 19 8.39 3.97 -18.68
C ARG A 19 6.91 3.70 -18.40
N TRP A 20 6.13 4.68 -17.94
CA TRP A 20 4.70 4.49 -17.71
C TRP A 20 3.92 4.16 -18.97
N ASP A 21 4.22 4.84 -20.08
CA ASP A 21 3.54 4.62 -21.37
C ASP A 21 3.82 3.21 -21.95
N ALA A 22 4.94 2.60 -21.55
CA ALA A 22 5.34 1.28 -22.01
C ALA A 22 4.80 0.13 -21.15
N LEU A 23 4.22 0.41 -19.97
CA LEU A 23 3.72 -0.62 -19.07
C LEU A 23 2.33 -1.08 -19.52
N ALA A 24 2.21 -2.36 -19.83
CA ALA A 24 0.91 -2.98 -20.05
C ALA A 24 0.12 -3.06 -18.73
N ALA A 25 -1.18 -2.81 -18.80
CA ALA A 25 -2.07 -3.10 -17.68
C ALA A 25 -2.01 -4.61 -17.35
N PRO A 26 -2.05 -4.98 -16.06
CA PRO A 26 -2.06 -6.39 -15.68
C PRO A 26 -3.32 -7.10 -16.21
N ASP A 27 -3.15 -8.27 -16.83
CA ASP A 27 -4.25 -9.12 -17.21
C ASP A 27 -4.74 -9.92 -15.99
N LEU A 28 -6.01 -9.70 -15.64
CA LEU A 28 -6.67 -10.34 -14.50
C LEU A 28 -7.68 -11.41 -14.93
N ALA A 29 -7.74 -11.75 -16.23
CA ALA A 29 -8.67 -12.75 -16.74
C ALA A 29 -8.40 -14.13 -16.11
N GLY A 30 -9.46 -14.77 -15.63
CA GLY A 30 -9.38 -16.11 -15.03
C GLY A 30 -8.75 -16.17 -13.64
N LEU A 31 -8.43 -15.03 -13.01
CA LEU A 31 -7.89 -15.00 -11.65
C LEU A 31 -8.97 -15.43 -10.64
N ALA A 32 -8.71 -16.50 -9.88
CA ALA A 32 -9.66 -17.04 -8.91
C ALA A 32 -9.68 -16.25 -7.58
N ALA A 33 -8.55 -15.68 -7.18
CA ALA A 33 -8.39 -14.87 -5.97
C ALA A 33 -7.08 -14.06 -6.04
N LEU A 34 -7.01 -12.97 -5.27
CA LEU A 34 -5.81 -12.16 -5.09
C LEU A 34 -5.42 -12.11 -3.60
N LEU A 35 -4.17 -12.46 -3.29
CA LEU A 35 -3.57 -12.26 -1.97
C LEU A 35 -2.52 -11.15 -2.07
N VAL A 36 -2.69 -10.09 -1.29
CA VAL A 36 -1.71 -9.02 -1.13
C VAL A 36 -1.08 -9.15 0.25
N VAL A 37 0.26 -9.15 0.29
CA VAL A 37 1.03 -9.17 1.53
C VAL A 37 1.88 -7.91 1.58
N SER A 38 1.65 -7.08 2.59
CA SER A 38 2.38 -5.82 2.79
C SER A 38 3.11 -5.82 4.13
N ALA A 39 4.22 -5.08 4.23
CA ALA A 39 5.00 -5.06 5.47
C ALA A 39 4.28 -4.27 6.57
N HIS A 40 3.78 -3.08 6.23
CA HIS A 40 3.06 -2.19 7.13
C HIS A 40 1.72 -1.75 6.51
N ALA A 41 0.89 -1.11 7.33
CA ALA A 41 -0.41 -0.57 6.94
C ALA A 41 -0.27 0.75 6.20
N ASP A 42 -0.32 0.74 4.86
CA ASP A 42 -0.12 1.85 3.91
C ASP A 42 0.59 1.34 2.65
N ASP A 43 1.54 0.42 2.84
CA ASP A 43 2.33 -0.22 1.78
C ASP A 43 1.42 -0.84 0.69
N GLU A 44 0.28 -1.44 1.07
CA GLU A 44 -0.67 -2.00 0.11
C GLU A 44 -1.37 -0.92 -0.72
N SER A 45 -1.70 0.21 -0.09
CA SER A 45 -2.37 1.32 -0.74
C SER A 45 -1.43 2.01 -1.72
N ILE A 46 -0.16 2.18 -1.32
CA ILE A 46 0.88 2.79 -2.14
C ILE A 46 1.29 1.87 -3.29
N GLY A 47 1.47 0.57 -3.02
CA GLY A 47 2.04 -0.37 -3.98
C GLY A 47 1.03 -1.13 -4.85
N ALA A 48 -0.20 -1.33 -4.36
CA ALA A 48 -1.12 -2.30 -4.94
C ALA A 48 -2.60 -1.86 -5.01
N ALA A 49 -2.97 -0.66 -4.57
CA ALA A 49 -4.38 -0.20 -4.57
C ALA A 49 -5.05 -0.37 -5.94
N GLY A 50 -4.40 0.05 -7.02
CA GLY A 50 -4.95 -0.08 -8.38
C GLY A 50 -5.21 -1.52 -8.80
N LEU A 51 -4.32 -2.45 -8.41
CA LEU A 51 -4.47 -3.88 -8.67
C LEU A 51 -5.62 -4.48 -7.84
N MET A 52 -5.67 -4.17 -6.55
CA MET A 52 -6.71 -4.63 -5.63
C MET A 52 -8.10 -4.14 -6.07
N ALA A 53 -8.24 -2.86 -6.37
CA ALA A 53 -9.49 -2.27 -6.87
C ALA A 53 -9.89 -2.90 -8.22
N SER A 54 -8.93 -3.11 -9.13
CA SER A 54 -9.20 -3.74 -10.44
C SER A 54 -9.66 -5.19 -10.31
N ALA A 55 -9.11 -5.95 -9.36
CA ALA A 55 -9.53 -7.31 -9.06
C ALA A 55 -10.93 -7.34 -8.42
N ALA A 56 -11.16 -6.49 -7.41
CA ALA A 56 -12.45 -6.37 -6.73
C ALA A 56 -13.58 -5.98 -7.69
N ALA A 57 -13.34 -5.03 -8.60
CA ALA A 57 -14.32 -4.62 -9.62
C ALA A 57 -14.69 -5.75 -10.61
N ARG A 58 -13.85 -6.79 -10.73
CA ARG A 58 -14.11 -7.99 -11.54
C ARG A 58 -14.72 -9.14 -10.74
N GLY A 59 -15.04 -8.92 -9.46
CA GLY A 59 -15.57 -9.94 -8.55
C GLY A 59 -14.52 -10.95 -8.07
N VAL A 60 -13.23 -10.66 -8.27
CA VAL A 60 -12.14 -11.50 -7.75
C VAL A 60 -12.01 -11.22 -6.25
N PRO A 61 -12.09 -12.24 -5.38
CA PRO A 61 -11.87 -12.07 -3.94
C PRO A 61 -10.45 -11.55 -3.66
N VAL A 62 -10.35 -10.48 -2.86
CA VAL A 62 -9.08 -9.88 -2.44
C VAL A 62 -8.89 -10.10 -0.95
N THR A 63 -7.75 -10.67 -0.57
CA THR A 63 -7.31 -10.80 0.82
C THR A 63 -6.05 -9.97 1.02
N LEU A 64 -6.08 -9.08 2.01
CA LEU A 64 -4.91 -8.31 2.45
C LEU A 64 -4.34 -8.89 3.74
N VAL A 65 -3.02 -9.08 3.78
CA VAL A 65 -2.25 -9.43 4.97
C VAL A 65 -1.20 -8.36 5.22
N ILE A 66 -1.32 -7.68 6.36
CA ILE A 66 -0.31 -6.72 6.82
C ILE A 66 0.54 -7.43 7.89
N VAL A 67 1.85 -7.49 7.68
CA VAL A 67 2.76 -8.34 8.47
C VAL A 67 3.06 -7.75 9.84
N THR A 68 3.14 -6.42 9.95
CA THR A 68 3.50 -5.73 11.19
C THR A 68 2.36 -4.84 11.68
N ASP A 69 2.35 -4.55 12.98
CA ASP A 69 1.38 -3.63 13.59
C ASP A 69 1.75 -2.15 13.40
N GLY A 70 2.95 -1.87 12.89
CA GLY A 70 3.42 -0.52 12.61
C GLY A 70 3.75 0.32 13.85
N ALA A 71 3.85 -0.29 15.04
CA ALA A 71 4.06 0.43 16.32
C ALA A 71 5.36 1.25 16.37
N ALA A 72 6.36 0.85 15.59
CA ALA A 72 7.69 1.46 15.59
C ALA A 72 7.84 2.65 14.63
N SER A 73 6.78 3.08 13.92
CA SER A 73 6.91 4.14 12.91
C SER A 73 7.24 5.51 13.49
N HIS A 74 6.82 5.79 14.74
CA HIS A 74 7.05 7.08 15.40
C HIS A 74 7.55 6.92 16.85
N PRO A 75 8.81 6.48 17.05
CA PRO A 75 9.39 6.38 18.38
C PRO A 75 9.38 7.75 19.08
N GLY A 76 8.84 7.81 20.30
CA GLY A 76 8.78 9.04 21.08
C GLY A 76 7.75 10.07 20.59
N SER A 77 6.73 9.65 19.83
CA SER A 77 5.63 10.54 19.43
C SER A 77 5.04 11.29 20.63
N PRO A 78 4.94 12.64 20.57
CA PRO A 78 4.41 13.43 21.68
C PRO A 78 2.87 13.40 21.75
N THR A 79 2.21 12.75 20.80
CA THR A 79 0.74 12.83 20.65
C THR A 79 0.04 11.48 20.71
N ARG A 80 0.74 10.37 20.46
CA ARG A 80 0.18 9.02 20.48
C ARG A 80 1.21 8.05 21.05
N THR A 81 0.76 7.17 21.92
CA THR A 81 1.51 5.99 22.35
C THR A 81 1.59 4.95 21.22
N PRO A 82 2.54 4.00 21.26
CA PRO A 82 2.61 2.93 20.26
C PRO A 82 1.30 2.12 20.14
N GLY A 83 0.61 1.84 21.26
CA GLY A 83 -0.66 1.10 21.25
C GLY A 83 -1.80 1.86 20.58
N GLU A 84 -1.91 3.17 20.83
CA GLU A 84 -2.89 4.04 20.15
C GLU A 84 -2.62 4.11 18.64
N LEU A 85 -1.34 4.16 18.25
CA LEU A 85 -0.93 4.18 16.85
C LEU A 85 -1.29 2.87 16.13
N VAL A 86 -1.07 1.71 16.77
CA VAL A 86 -1.47 0.40 16.23
C VAL A 86 -2.98 0.33 16.00
N ALA A 87 -3.77 0.79 16.97
CA ALA A 87 -5.22 0.80 16.85
C ALA A 87 -5.68 1.70 15.69
N LEU A 88 -5.15 2.92 15.63
CA LEU A 88 -5.44 3.88 14.57
C LEU A 88 -5.09 3.32 13.18
N ARG A 89 -3.86 2.82 12.99
CA ARG A 89 -3.42 2.27 11.69
C ARG A 89 -4.25 1.08 11.24
N ARG A 90 -4.72 0.26 12.19
CA ARG A 90 -5.62 -0.85 11.88
C ARG A 90 -6.98 -0.35 11.37
N ASP A 91 -7.50 0.72 11.94
CA ASP A 91 -8.77 1.30 11.50
C ASP A 91 -8.61 2.04 10.17
N GLU A 92 -7.49 2.76 9.96
CA GLU A 92 -7.11 3.35 8.68
C GLU A 92 -7.00 2.30 7.57
N ALA A 93 -6.33 1.18 7.84
CA ALA A 93 -6.18 0.08 6.88
C ALA A 93 -7.51 -0.59 6.52
N ARG A 94 -8.47 -0.66 7.45
CA ARG A 94 -9.82 -1.15 7.15
C ARG A 94 -10.59 -0.18 6.29
N ALA A 95 -10.56 1.11 6.64
CA ALA A 95 -11.22 2.16 5.88
C ALA A 95 -10.67 2.28 4.45
N ALA A 96 -9.40 1.94 4.22
CA ALA A 96 -8.81 1.89 2.88
C ALA A 96 -9.38 0.77 1.98
N LEU A 97 -10.07 -0.23 2.55
CA LEU A 97 -10.69 -1.35 1.83
C LEU A 97 -12.20 -1.20 1.64
N ASP A 98 -12.81 -0.18 2.23
CA ASP A 98 -14.24 0.14 2.09
C ASP A 98 -14.52 0.92 0.79
#